data_AF-A0A8H7ZR87-F1
#
_entry.id   AF-A0A8H7ZR87-F1
#
_cell.length_a   1.000
_cell.length_b   1.000
_cell.length_c   1.000
_cell.angle_alpha   90.00
_cell.angle_beta   90.00
_cell.angle_gamma   90.00
#
_symmetry.space_group_name_H-M   'P 1'
#
loop_
_entity.id
_entity.type
_entity.pdbx_description
1 polymer ?
#
loop_
_entity_poly.entity_id
_entity_poly.type
_entity_poly.pdbx_seq_one_letter_code
_entity_poly.pdbx_strand_id
1 'polypeptide(L)'
;MGQTTAPRPAPFAALDKTQRTFLESVLAKRFFFQPSFLLYGGPARAQQQRVAGFYDYGPPGCALLANILSLWRQHFILEEDMYEVDCSIMTPHDVLKTSGHVDKFADWMVRDVTTGEIFRADHLVEAVIESRLDADHVARGASPASAVGGADEAGTKKKQTEAKKKSAKNAAEVTVLPDDVRREYENILAQIDNFSGKDLGAIIGKHSIKNPDTGNSLSEPIEFNLMFESSIGPTGYLKG
;
A
#
# COMPACT_ATOMS: atom_id res chain seq x y z
N MET A 1 -48.09 -10.27 4.53
CA MET A 1 -47.37 -9.22 5.27
C MET A 1 -46.19 -8.80 4.40
N GLY A 2 -46.25 -7.61 3.81
CA GLY A 2 -45.21 -7.13 2.89
C GLY A 2 -43.92 -6.87 3.66
N GLN A 3 -42.82 -7.50 3.24
CA GLN A 3 -41.49 -7.16 3.75
C GLN A 3 -41.12 -5.79 3.20
N THR A 4 -41.12 -4.78 4.07
CA THR A 4 -40.55 -3.47 3.78
C THR A 4 -39.04 -3.65 3.64
N THR A 5 -38.55 -3.81 2.41
CA THR A 5 -37.12 -3.78 2.13
C THR A 5 -36.61 -2.37 2.39
N ALA A 6 -35.77 -2.20 3.41
CA ALA A 6 -35.09 -0.93 3.67
C ALA A 6 -34.33 -0.48 2.41
N PRO A 7 -34.35 0.82 2.06
CA PRO A 7 -33.63 1.32 0.89
C PRO A 7 -32.13 1.03 1.05
N ARG A 8 -31.52 0.46 0.00
CA ARG A 8 -30.07 0.23 -0.07
C ARG A 8 -29.34 1.56 0.21
N PRO A 9 -28.43 1.62 1.19
CA PRO A 9 -27.66 2.84 1.42
C PRO A 9 -26.90 3.21 0.15
N ALA A 10 -26.88 4.51 -0.18
CA ALA A 10 -26.13 5.00 -1.32
C ALA A 10 -24.66 4.55 -1.23
N PRO A 11 -24.00 4.26 -2.36
CA PRO A 11 -22.59 3.90 -2.34
C PRO A 11 -21.80 5.01 -1.64
N PHE A 12 -20.97 4.64 -0.67
CA PHE A 12 -20.09 5.59 -0.01
C PHE A 12 -19.18 6.23 -1.05
N ALA A 13 -19.33 7.54 -1.27
CA ALA A 13 -18.38 8.28 -2.10
C ALA A 13 -16.99 8.14 -1.47
N ALA A 14 -15.97 7.93 -2.32
CA ALA A 14 -14.58 7.85 -1.87
C ALA A 14 -14.23 9.11 -1.05
N LEU A 15 -13.58 8.92 0.09
CA LEU A 15 -13.16 10.02 0.96
C LEU A 15 -12.12 10.86 0.23
N ASP A 16 -12.34 12.18 0.15
CA ASP A 16 -11.32 13.11 -0.32
C ASP A 16 -10.08 13.07 0.61
N LYS A 17 -8.89 13.40 0.09
CA LYS A 17 -7.61 13.40 0.84
C LYS A 17 -7.70 14.24 2.13
N THR A 18 -8.48 15.31 2.12
CA THR A 18 -8.74 16.14 3.31
C THR A 18 -9.58 15.42 4.37
N GLN A 19 -10.59 14.64 3.94
CA GLN A 19 -11.46 13.86 4.80
C GLN A 19 -10.73 12.66 5.41
N ARG A 20 -9.83 12.00 4.65
CA ARG A 20 -8.95 10.94 5.17
C ARG A 20 -8.12 11.44 6.35
N THR A 21 -7.42 12.57 6.17
CA THR A 21 -6.57 13.14 7.24
C THR A 21 -7.38 13.48 8.49
N PHE A 22 -8.58 14.03 8.29
CA PHE A 22 -9.49 14.32 9.39
C PHE A 22 -9.92 13.04 10.12
N LEU A 23 -10.38 12.04 9.38
CA LEU A 23 -10.82 10.75 9.92
C LEU A 23 -9.72 10.04 10.69
N GLU A 24 -8.52 9.91 10.12
CA GLU A 24 -7.35 9.33 10.78
C GLU A 24 -7.05 10.05 12.10
N SER A 25 -7.16 11.39 12.11
CA SER A 25 -6.95 12.17 13.33
C SER A 25 -7.99 11.88 14.41
N VAL A 26 -9.25 11.64 14.02
CA VAL A 26 -10.33 11.31 14.95
C VAL A 26 -10.14 9.89 15.50
N LEU A 27 -9.85 8.93 14.63
CA LEU A 27 -9.62 7.53 15.00
C LEU A 27 -8.43 7.39 15.94
N ALA A 28 -7.32 8.08 15.66
CA ALA A 28 -6.15 8.11 16.54
C ALA A 28 -6.46 8.81 17.88
N LYS A 29 -7.12 9.99 17.87
CA LYS A 29 -7.47 10.73 19.10
C LYS A 29 -8.45 9.96 20.00
N ARG A 30 -9.33 9.17 19.40
CA ARG A 30 -10.31 8.33 20.10
C ARG A 30 -9.79 6.92 20.38
N PHE A 31 -8.53 6.65 20.02
CA PHE A 31 -7.86 5.38 20.21
C PHE A 31 -8.64 4.18 19.64
N PHE A 32 -9.12 4.32 18.41
CA PHE A 32 -9.63 3.17 17.63
C PHE A 32 -8.48 2.26 17.22
N PHE A 33 -7.42 2.83 16.65
CA PHE A 33 -6.15 2.17 16.43
C PHE A 33 -5.00 3.18 16.54
N GLN A 34 -3.79 2.69 16.75
CA GLN A 34 -2.57 3.49 16.79
C GLN A 34 -1.38 2.66 16.28
N PRO A 35 -0.34 3.26 15.67
CA PRO A 35 0.84 2.51 15.27
C PRO A 35 1.45 1.76 16.44
N SER A 36 1.77 0.48 16.23
CA SER A 36 2.34 -0.38 17.28
C SER A 36 3.70 0.12 17.73
N PHE A 37 4.03 -0.14 18.99
CA PHE A 37 5.32 0.23 19.61
C PHE A 37 5.64 1.74 19.54
N LEU A 38 4.61 2.61 19.53
CA LEU A 38 4.76 4.06 19.38
C LEU A 38 5.83 4.69 20.28
N LEU A 39 5.93 4.21 21.54
CA LEU A 39 6.89 4.72 22.53
C LEU A 39 8.36 4.37 22.21
N TYR A 40 8.61 3.29 21.48
CA TYR A 40 9.95 2.85 21.11
C TYR A 40 10.52 3.60 19.90
N GLY A 41 9.67 4.35 19.17
CA GLY A 41 10.04 5.14 18.00
C GLY A 41 10.60 6.54 18.28
N GLY A 42 11.25 6.76 19.44
CA GLY A 42 11.66 8.07 19.97
C GLY A 42 12.37 9.04 19.00
N PRO A 43 12.55 10.32 19.36
CA PRO A 43 12.94 11.40 18.42
C PRO A 43 14.27 11.19 17.69
N ALA A 44 15.18 10.35 18.23
CA ALA A 44 16.47 10.01 17.61
C ALA A 44 16.51 8.65 16.89
N ARG A 45 15.47 7.80 17.02
CA ARG A 45 15.35 6.49 16.36
C ARG A 45 14.21 6.43 15.33
N ALA A 46 13.66 7.59 15.01
CA ALA A 46 12.36 7.74 14.35
C ALA A 46 12.27 7.27 12.88
N GLN A 47 13.34 6.77 12.23
CA GLN A 47 13.28 6.36 10.82
C GLN A 47 13.47 4.86 10.60
N GLN A 48 14.37 4.20 11.32
CA GLN A 48 14.74 2.80 11.04
C GLN A 48 14.07 1.77 11.96
N GLN A 49 13.36 2.19 13.01
CA GLN A 49 12.82 1.26 14.02
C GLN A 49 11.35 1.47 14.36
N ARG A 50 10.62 2.25 13.54
CA ARG A 50 9.17 2.14 13.52
C ARG A 50 8.83 0.97 12.59
N VAL A 51 8.16 -0.03 13.13
CA VAL A 51 7.68 -1.15 12.33
C VAL A 51 6.45 -0.67 11.57
N ALA A 52 6.66 -0.21 10.33
CA ALA A 52 5.56 0.18 9.44
C ALA A 52 4.70 -1.06 9.14
N GLY A 53 3.39 -0.85 8.95
CA GLY A 53 2.43 -1.93 8.73
C GLY A 53 1.83 -2.56 10.00
N PHE A 54 2.29 -2.19 11.20
CA PHE A 54 1.75 -2.74 12.46
C PHE A 54 0.94 -1.70 13.24
N TYR A 55 -0.26 -2.08 13.66
CA TYR A 55 -1.19 -1.24 14.41
C TYR A 55 -1.81 -1.99 15.58
N ASP A 56 -1.96 -1.30 16.71
CA ASP A 56 -2.64 -1.79 17.90
C ASP A 56 -4.06 -1.19 17.96
N TYR A 57 -5.07 -2.03 18.12
CA TYR A 57 -6.45 -1.60 18.31
C TYR A 57 -6.71 -1.21 19.76
N GLY A 58 -7.30 -0.03 19.98
CA GLY A 58 -7.75 0.39 21.30
C GLY A 58 -9.18 -0.08 21.61
N PRO A 59 -9.74 0.26 22.79
CA PRO A 59 -11.01 -0.28 23.26
C PRO A 59 -12.18 -0.16 22.27
N PRO A 60 -12.46 1.01 21.65
CA PRO A 60 -13.54 1.10 20.67
C PRO A 60 -13.22 0.35 19.37
N GLY A 61 -11.94 0.23 18.99
CA GLY A 61 -11.52 -0.55 17.81
C GLY A 61 -11.73 -2.04 18.01
N CYS A 62 -11.36 -2.58 19.17
CA CYS A 62 -11.61 -3.98 19.53
C CYS A 62 -13.11 -4.31 19.55
N ALA A 63 -13.93 -3.44 20.12
CA ALA A 63 -15.39 -3.62 20.13
C ALA A 63 -15.98 -3.61 18.71
N LEU A 64 -15.51 -2.71 17.85
CA LEU A 64 -15.91 -2.66 16.44
C LEU A 64 -15.50 -3.94 15.70
N LEU A 65 -14.26 -4.38 15.86
CA LEU A 65 -13.76 -5.60 15.21
C LEU A 65 -14.56 -6.84 15.66
N ALA A 66 -14.85 -6.97 16.94
CA ALA A 66 -15.68 -8.05 17.48
C ALA A 66 -17.10 -8.04 16.88
N ASN A 67 -17.70 -6.86 16.72
CA ASN A 67 -19.03 -6.73 16.11
C ASN A 67 -19.00 -7.13 14.62
N ILE A 68 -17.98 -6.71 13.87
CA ILE A 68 -17.83 -7.09 12.46
C ILE A 68 -17.66 -8.61 12.33
N LEU A 69 -16.80 -9.22 13.14
CA LEU A 69 -16.61 -10.66 13.14
C LEU A 69 -17.89 -11.40 13.50
N SER A 70 -18.65 -10.91 14.50
CA SER A 70 -19.92 -11.53 14.88
C SER A 70 -20.96 -11.45 13.75
N LEU A 71 -21.04 -10.32 13.05
CA LEU A 71 -21.94 -10.17 11.90
C LEU A 71 -21.52 -11.09 10.74
N TRP A 72 -20.22 -11.21 10.48
CA TRP A 72 -19.70 -12.10 9.44
C TRP A 72 -20.02 -13.57 9.74
N ARG A 73 -19.83 -14.01 11.00
CA ARG A 73 -20.20 -15.36 11.44
C ARG A 73 -21.69 -15.63 11.28
N GLN A 74 -22.53 -14.68 11.67
CA GLN A 74 -23.98 -14.80 11.52
C GLN A 74 -24.39 -14.96 10.05
N HIS A 75 -23.80 -14.16 9.17
CA HIS A 75 -24.19 -14.12 7.77
C HIS A 75 -23.62 -15.27 6.92
N PHE A 76 -22.41 -15.76 7.23
CA PHE A 76 -21.78 -16.81 6.42
C PHE A 76 -21.76 -18.16 7.12
N ILE A 77 -21.32 -18.22 8.38
CA ILE A 77 -21.17 -19.51 9.06
C ILE A 77 -22.53 -20.09 9.42
N LEU A 78 -23.38 -19.29 10.07
CA LEU A 78 -24.67 -19.77 10.56
C LEU A 78 -25.74 -19.83 9.48
N GLU A 79 -25.73 -18.91 8.51
CA GLU A 79 -26.74 -18.89 7.43
C GLU A 79 -26.51 -20.01 6.40
N GLU A 80 -25.24 -20.36 6.13
CA GLU A 80 -24.86 -21.39 5.15
C GLU A 80 -24.39 -22.71 5.81
N ASP A 81 -24.60 -22.87 7.12
CA ASP A 81 -24.22 -24.06 7.91
C ASP A 81 -22.75 -24.51 7.69
N MET A 82 -21.80 -23.57 7.70
CA MET A 82 -20.37 -23.86 7.52
C MET A 82 -19.70 -24.36 8.81
N TYR A 83 -18.66 -25.21 8.67
CA TYR A 83 -17.82 -25.62 9.78
C TYR A 83 -16.68 -24.62 10.04
N GLU A 84 -16.72 -23.94 11.18
CA GLU A 84 -15.61 -23.08 11.65
C GLU A 84 -14.49 -23.92 12.27
N VAL A 85 -13.24 -23.70 11.85
CA VAL A 85 -12.04 -24.34 12.40
C VAL A 85 -10.99 -23.26 12.65
N ASP A 86 -10.31 -23.33 13.80
CA ASP A 86 -9.19 -22.46 14.16
C ASP A 86 -7.86 -23.24 14.04
N CYS A 87 -6.95 -22.75 13.22
CA CYS A 87 -5.70 -23.41 12.86
C CYS A 87 -4.48 -22.61 13.34
N SER A 88 -3.34 -23.28 13.54
CA SER A 88 -2.10 -22.61 13.93
C SER A 88 -1.57 -21.68 12.84
N ILE A 89 -1.06 -20.50 13.23
CA ILE A 89 -0.42 -19.54 12.32
C ILE A 89 0.96 -20.03 11.86
N MET A 90 1.76 -20.58 12.79
CA MET A 90 3.07 -21.15 12.46
C MET A 90 2.90 -22.37 11.57
N THR A 91 3.50 -22.32 10.39
CA THR A 91 3.26 -23.28 9.32
C THR A 91 4.59 -23.85 8.82
N PRO A 92 4.80 -25.18 8.81
CA PRO A 92 6.03 -25.77 8.29
C PRO A 92 6.25 -25.43 6.81
N HIS A 93 7.51 -25.16 6.44
CA HIS A 93 7.90 -24.79 5.07
C HIS A 93 7.33 -25.72 3.99
N ASP A 94 7.33 -27.04 4.22
CA ASP A 94 6.89 -28.01 3.22
C ASP A 94 5.41 -27.87 2.84
N VAL A 95 4.57 -27.39 3.76
CA VAL A 95 3.15 -27.09 3.50
C VAL A 95 3.03 -25.92 2.52
N LEU A 96 3.80 -24.85 2.74
CA LEU A 96 3.81 -23.65 1.89
C LEU A 96 4.51 -23.89 0.55
N LYS A 97 5.50 -24.78 0.52
CA LYS A 97 6.14 -25.23 -0.71
C LYS A 97 5.18 -26.04 -1.56
N THR A 98 4.43 -26.95 -0.95
CA THR A 98 3.45 -27.79 -1.64
C THR A 98 2.27 -26.98 -2.17
N SER A 99 1.81 -25.96 -1.43
CA SER A 99 0.76 -25.05 -1.91
C SER A 99 1.25 -24.06 -2.98
N GLY A 100 2.57 -23.95 -3.18
CA GLY A 100 3.19 -23.07 -4.18
C GLY A 100 3.45 -21.64 -3.70
N HIS A 101 3.16 -21.30 -2.45
CA HIS A 101 3.39 -19.95 -1.90
C HIS A 101 4.88 -19.61 -1.85
N VAL A 102 5.75 -20.58 -1.56
CA VAL A 102 7.21 -20.38 -1.54
C VAL A 102 7.73 -19.85 -2.88
N ASP A 103 7.13 -20.27 -3.99
CA ASP A 103 7.63 -19.96 -5.34
C ASP A 103 6.89 -18.82 -6.04
N LYS A 104 5.70 -18.45 -5.56
CA LYS A 104 4.81 -17.50 -6.28
C LYS A 104 4.32 -16.34 -5.44
N PHE A 105 4.42 -16.42 -4.11
CA PHE A 105 3.95 -15.36 -3.22
C PHE A 105 5.05 -14.32 -3.01
N ALA A 106 5.35 -13.59 -4.08
CA ALA A 106 6.44 -12.64 -4.13
C ALA A 106 6.08 -11.41 -4.97
N ASP A 107 6.65 -10.28 -4.58
CA ASP A 107 6.54 -9.02 -5.31
C ASP A 107 7.86 -8.65 -5.97
N TRP A 108 7.77 -7.82 -7.00
CA TRP A 108 8.94 -7.24 -7.64
C TRP A 108 9.39 -6.01 -6.86
N MET A 109 10.63 -6.01 -6.38
CA MET A 109 11.21 -4.93 -5.61
C MET A 109 12.39 -4.30 -6.36
N VAL A 110 12.51 -2.98 -6.27
CA VAL A 110 13.66 -2.21 -6.79
C VAL A 110 14.37 -1.51 -5.64
N ARG A 111 15.69 -1.40 -5.74
CA ARG A 111 16.54 -0.76 -4.73
C ARG A 111 17.22 0.48 -5.29
N ASP A 112 17.22 1.57 -4.55
CA ASP A 112 18.11 2.71 -4.83
C ASP A 112 19.56 2.27 -4.58
N VAL A 113 20.39 2.33 -5.63
CA VAL A 113 21.78 1.84 -5.61
C VAL A 113 22.65 2.60 -4.59
N THR A 114 22.25 3.81 -4.20
CA THR A 114 23.03 4.69 -3.33
C THR A 114 22.53 4.71 -1.89
N THR A 115 21.22 4.79 -1.65
CA THR A 115 20.64 4.82 -0.29
C THR A 115 20.33 3.43 0.24
N GLY A 116 20.17 2.45 -0.64
CA GLY A 116 19.73 1.11 -0.30
C GLY A 116 18.25 0.99 0.04
N GLU A 117 17.48 2.07 -0.10
CA GLU A 117 16.02 2.08 0.06
C GLU A 117 15.38 1.14 -0.96
N ILE A 118 14.34 0.43 -0.52
CA ILE A 118 13.67 -0.61 -1.30
C ILE A 118 12.23 -0.16 -1.53
N PHE A 119 11.79 -0.25 -2.77
CA PHE A 119 10.44 0.10 -3.20
C PHE A 119 9.81 -1.09 -3.90
N ARG A 120 8.50 -1.25 -3.74
CA ARG A 120 7.70 -2.15 -4.57
C ARG A 120 7.61 -1.56 -5.99
N ALA A 121 7.98 -2.33 -7.00
CA ALA A 121 8.22 -1.82 -8.35
C ALA A 121 6.92 -1.37 -9.03
N ASP A 122 5.84 -2.12 -8.85
CA ASP A 122 4.48 -1.80 -9.29
C ASP A 122 4.00 -0.46 -8.70
N HIS A 123 3.97 -0.31 -7.37
CA HIS A 123 3.51 0.91 -6.69
C HIS A 123 4.37 2.12 -7.07
N LEU A 124 5.67 1.93 -7.28
CA LEU A 124 6.57 3.00 -7.71
C LEU A 124 6.25 3.46 -9.14
N VAL A 125 6.01 2.53 -10.06
CA VAL A 125 5.62 2.83 -11.44
C VAL A 125 4.26 3.53 -11.44
N GLU A 126 3.29 3.01 -10.69
CA GLU A 126 1.95 3.58 -10.53
C GLU A 126 2.02 5.04 -10.07
N ALA A 127 2.65 5.29 -8.91
CA ALA A 127 2.71 6.63 -8.32
C ALA A 127 3.39 7.66 -9.23
N VAL A 128 4.44 7.26 -9.96
CA VAL A 128 5.15 8.16 -10.87
C VAL A 128 4.33 8.45 -12.13
N ILE A 129 3.64 7.45 -12.67
CA ILE A 129 2.78 7.63 -13.84
C ILE A 129 1.54 8.47 -13.48
N GLU A 130 0.87 8.18 -12.37
CA GLU A 130 -0.26 8.97 -11.87
C GLU A 130 0.15 10.43 -11.65
N SER A 131 1.28 10.68 -11.00
CA SER A 131 1.77 12.04 -10.79
C SER A 131 2.04 12.79 -12.10
N ARG A 132 2.46 12.09 -13.17
CA ARG A 132 2.67 12.69 -14.49
C ARG A 132 1.34 12.98 -15.19
N LEU A 133 0.36 12.08 -15.07
CA LEU A 133 -0.98 12.28 -15.60
C LEU A 133 -1.71 13.43 -14.89
N ASP A 134 -1.59 13.54 -13.58
CA ASP A 134 -2.14 14.66 -12.80
C ASP A 134 -1.52 16.00 -13.22
N ALA A 135 -0.20 16.03 -13.44
CA ALA A 135 0.47 17.22 -13.96
C ALA A 135 -0.04 17.62 -15.36
N ASP A 136 -0.31 16.65 -16.24
CA ASP A 136 -0.91 16.89 -17.55
C ASP A 136 -2.35 17.41 -17.48
N HIS A 137 -3.17 16.85 -16.58
CA HIS A 137 -4.53 17.32 -16.34
C HIS A 137 -4.53 18.80 -15.94
N VAL A 138 -3.65 19.18 -15.01
CA VAL A 138 -3.48 20.57 -14.58
C VAL A 138 -2.96 21.46 -15.72
N ALA A 139 -2.00 20.98 -16.52
CA ALA A 139 -1.44 21.72 -17.65
C ALA A 139 -2.48 22.03 -18.75
N ARG A 140 -3.46 21.15 -18.95
CA ARG A 140 -4.56 21.33 -19.93
C ARG A 140 -5.75 22.14 -19.40
N GLY A 141 -5.66 22.67 -18.18
CA GLY A 141 -6.73 23.47 -17.57
C GLY A 141 -7.96 22.67 -17.15
N ALA A 142 -7.86 21.34 -17.07
CA ALA A 142 -8.86 20.50 -16.44
C ALA A 142 -8.62 20.49 -14.93
N SER A 143 -9.67 20.65 -14.11
CA SER A 143 -9.56 20.40 -12.66
C SER A 143 -9.06 18.97 -12.44
N PRO A 144 -8.18 18.73 -11.45
CA PRO A 144 -7.56 17.42 -11.24
C PRO A 144 -8.65 16.37 -10.96
N ALA A 145 -8.70 15.35 -11.81
CA ALA A 145 -9.61 14.21 -11.67
C ALA A 145 -9.04 13.20 -10.67
N SER A 146 -8.82 13.61 -9.42
CA SER A 146 -8.59 12.66 -8.33
C SER A 146 -9.93 12.04 -7.91
N ALA A 147 -10.48 11.14 -8.73
CA ALA A 147 -11.68 10.37 -8.38
C ALA A 147 -11.91 9.10 -9.22
N VAL A 148 -10.92 8.22 -9.39
CA VAL A 148 -11.10 6.77 -9.65
C VAL A 148 -9.82 6.07 -9.13
N GLY A 149 -9.72 5.69 -7.85
CA GLY A 149 -9.77 4.28 -7.37
C GLY A 149 -8.52 3.48 -7.78
N GLY A 150 -7.60 2.98 -6.93
CA GLY A 150 -7.49 2.85 -5.49
C GLY A 150 -6.83 1.51 -5.13
N ALA A 151 -5.64 1.51 -4.53
CA ALA A 151 -5.14 0.46 -3.64
C ALA A 151 -4.06 1.03 -2.69
N ASP A 152 -4.35 1.00 -1.39
CA ASP A 152 -3.48 1.43 -0.30
C ASP A 152 -2.35 0.41 -0.04
N GLU A 153 -1.12 0.86 0.21
CA GLU A 153 -0.52 0.77 1.56
C GLU A 153 0.76 1.61 1.69
N ALA A 154 0.96 2.13 2.90
CA ALA A 154 1.65 3.38 3.18
C ALA A 154 2.94 3.23 4.00
N GLY A 155 3.84 4.22 3.83
CA GLY A 155 4.77 4.71 4.86
C GLY A 155 6.09 5.19 4.25
N THR A 156 6.67 6.35 4.55
CA THR A 156 6.45 7.40 5.57
C THR A 156 7.34 8.60 5.13
N LYS A 157 6.96 9.89 5.13
CA LYS A 157 7.12 10.79 6.29
C LYS A 157 6.70 12.25 6.02
N LYS A 158 6.00 12.82 7.01
CA LYS A 158 6.01 14.25 7.36
C LYS A 158 7.29 14.62 8.12
N LYS A 159 7.94 15.72 7.74
CA LYS A 159 8.18 16.90 8.61
C LYS A 159 8.85 18.04 7.81
N GLN A 160 8.14 19.15 7.62
CA GLN A 160 8.60 20.52 7.92
C GLN A 160 7.59 21.56 7.41
N THR A 161 6.76 22.04 8.32
CA THR A 161 6.37 23.46 8.32
C THR A 161 7.54 24.25 8.90
N GLU A 162 7.81 25.41 8.29
CA GLU A 162 8.82 26.42 8.63
C GLU A 162 10.22 26.26 8.02
N ALA A 163 10.28 26.25 6.69
CA ALA A 163 11.38 26.87 5.93
C ALA A 163 10.84 27.43 4.61
N LYS A 164 10.05 28.51 4.68
CA LYS A 164 9.94 29.42 3.53
C LYS A 164 11.37 29.85 3.19
N LYS A 165 11.79 29.63 1.94
CA LYS A 165 13.02 30.15 1.29
C LYS A 165 14.28 29.28 1.45
N LYS A 166 14.36 28.17 0.69
CA LYS A 166 15.53 27.75 -0.15
C LYS A 166 15.44 26.27 -0.58
N SER A 167 14.80 26.01 -1.71
CA SER A 167 15.18 24.96 -2.67
C SER A 167 14.42 25.17 -3.98
N ALA A 168 14.71 26.30 -4.62
CA ALA A 168 14.50 26.46 -6.06
C ALA A 168 15.58 25.63 -6.77
N LYS A 169 15.13 24.65 -7.59
CA LYS A 169 15.85 23.69 -8.48
C LYS A 169 15.40 22.28 -8.08
N ASN A 170 14.32 21.74 -8.63
CA ASN A 170 14.13 21.47 -10.05
C ASN A 170 12.71 21.85 -10.50
N ALA A 171 12.60 22.92 -11.29
CA ALA A 171 11.42 23.13 -12.11
C ALA A 171 11.51 22.15 -13.29
N ALA A 172 10.82 21.01 -13.19
CA ALA A 172 10.53 20.21 -14.35
C ALA A 172 9.42 20.94 -15.12
N GLU A 173 9.70 21.19 -16.39
CA GLU A 173 8.92 21.95 -17.34
C GLU A 173 7.49 21.40 -17.43
N VAL A 174 6.48 22.26 -17.22
CA VAL A 174 5.06 21.90 -17.39
C VAL A 174 4.78 21.83 -18.89
N THR A 175 5.12 20.70 -19.50
CA THR A 175 4.79 20.40 -20.89
C THR A 175 3.61 19.46 -20.93
N VAL A 176 2.57 19.84 -21.68
CA VAL A 176 1.43 18.97 -22.00
C VAL A 176 1.97 17.67 -22.57
N LEU A 177 1.61 16.54 -21.96
CA LEU A 177 2.03 15.25 -22.46
C LEU A 177 1.34 14.98 -23.81
N PRO A 178 2.05 14.44 -24.81
CA PRO A 178 1.43 13.99 -26.05
C PRO A 178 0.29 12.99 -25.78
N ASP A 179 -0.80 13.06 -26.54
CA ASP A 179 -1.99 12.23 -26.34
C ASP A 179 -1.69 10.71 -26.44
N ASP A 180 -0.70 10.35 -27.24
CA ASP A 180 -0.20 8.98 -27.39
C ASP A 180 0.48 8.48 -26.10
N VAL A 181 1.28 9.31 -25.44
CA VAL A 181 1.96 8.97 -24.18
C VAL A 181 0.96 8.87 -23.03
N ARG A 182 -0.03 9.76 -23.00
CA ARG A 182 -1.12 9.69 -22.01
C ARG A 182 -1.87 8.36 -22.11
N ARG A 183 -2.27 7.97 -23.32
CA ARG A 183 -2.97 6.69 -23.54
C ARG A 183 -2.09 5.50 -23.17
N GLU A 184 -0.78 5.59 -23.43
CA GLU A 184 0.16 4.56 -22.99
C GLU A 184 0.18 4.44 -21.46
N TYR A 185 0.26 5.55 -20.74
CA TYR A 185 0.20 5.58 -19.28
C TYR A 185 -1.09 5.01 -18.71
N GLU A 186 -2.25 5.38 -19.26
CA GLU A 186 -3.53 4.81 -18.84
C GLU A 186 -3.58 3.29 -19.06
N ASN A 187 -3.03 2.79 -20.17
CA ASN A 187 -2.95 1.35 -20.44
C ASN A 187 -1.99 0.64 -19.48
N ILE A 188 -0.85 1.25 -19.14
CA ILE A 188 0.11 0.70 -18.18
C ILE A 188 -0.55 0.57 -16.80
N LEU A 189 -1.24 1.61 -16.34
CA LEU A 189 -1.95 1.58 -15.06
C LEU A 189 -3.03 0.50 -15.02
N ALA A 190 -3.80 0.35 -16.11
CA ALA A 190 -4.85 -0.66 -16.19
C ALA A 190 -4.33 -2.12 -16.17
N GLN A 191 -3.05 -2.35 -16.45
CA GLN A 191 -2.45 -3.68 -16.57
C GLN A 191 -1.28 -3.89 -15.60
N ILE A 192 -1.11 -3.03 -14.61
CA ILE A 192 0.11 -2.99 -13.82
C ILE A 192 0.37 -4.30 -13.05
N ASP A 193 -0.70 -4.91 -12.52
CA ASP A 193 -0.65 -6.19 -11.80
C ASP A 193 -0.25 -7.39 -12.68
N ASN A 194 -0.35 -7.25 -14.01
CA ASN A 194 -0.05 -8.34 -14.94
C ASN A 194 1.39 -8.30 -15.46
N PHE A 195 2.17 -7.27 -15.15
CA PHE A 195 3.53 -7.14 -15.64
C PHE A 195 4.52 -8.01 -14.87
N SER A 196 5.43 -8.65 -15.60
CA SER A 196 6.55 -9.37 -14.99
C SER A 196 7.65 -8.40 -14.55
N GLY A 197 8.61 -8.87 -13.75
CA GLY A 197 9.76 -8.06 -13.33
C GLY A 197 10.56 -7.49 -14.51
N LYS A 198 10.63 -8.21 -15.63
CA LYS A 198 11.30 -7.72 -16.85
C LYS A 198 10.51 -6.59 -17.51
N ASP A 199 9.19 -6.71 -17.56
CA ASP A 199 8.32 -5.69 -18.13
C ASP A 199 8.35 -4.42 -17.27
N LEU A 200 8.26 -4.57 -15.94
CA LEU A 200 8.42 -3.47 -14.99
C LEU A 200 9.80 -2.80 -15.13
N GLY A 201 10.87 -3.59 -15.29
CA GLY A 201 12.22 -3.07 -15.53
C GLY A 201 12.31 -2.28 -16.84
N ALA A 202 11.68 -2.77 -17.91
CA ALA A 202 11.60 -2.08 -19.18
C ALA A 202 10.81 -0.76 -19.08
N ILE A 203 9.69 -0.74 -18.35
CA ILE A 203 8.89 0.46 -18.10
C ILE A 203 9.69 1.49 -17.29
N ILE A 204 10.38 1.05 -16.22
CA ILE A 204 11.25 1.90 -15.39
C ILE A 204 12.35 2.54 -16.24
N GLY A 205 13.01 1.75 -17.10
CA GLY A 205 14.03 2.25 -18.02
C GLY A 205 13.47 3.21 -19.06
N LYS A 206 12.40 2.81 -19.77
CA LYS A 206 11.77 3.60 -20.84
C LYS A 206 11.29 4.96 -20.35
N HIS A 207 10.68 5.00 -19.18
CA HIS A 207 10.12 6.22 -18.60
C HIS A 207 11.07 6.94 -17.63
N SER A 208 12.33 6.48 -17.56
CA SER A 208 13.38 7.04 -16.68
C SER A 208 12.87 7.27 -15.26
N ILE A 209 12.20 6.25 -14.70
CA ILE A 209 11.69 6.29 -13.33
C ILE A 209 12.89 6.17 -12.37
N LYS A 210 12.89 7.02 -11.34
CA LYS A 210 13.98 7.16 -10.36
C LYS A 210 13.40 7.21 -8.96
N ASN A 211 14.25 7.12 -7.95
CA ASN A 211 13.82 7.33 -6.56
C ASN A 211 13.17 8.73 -6.45
N PRO A 212 11.91 8.84 -6.00
CA PRO A 212 11.17 10.10 -5.95
C PRO A 212 11.76 11.11 -4.95
N ASP A 213 12.43 10.65 -3.90
CA ASP A 213 12.99 11.51 -2.86
C ASP A 213 14.40 12.01 -3.20
N THR A 214 15.22 11.13 -3.78
CA THR A 214 16.65 11.39 -4.00
C THR A 214 17.03 11.64 -5.45
N GLY A 215 16.18 11.21 -6.40
CA GLY A 215 16.45 11.29 -7.84
C GLY A 215 17.53 10.31 -8.33
N ASN A 216 17.88 9.31 -7.52
CA ASN A 216 18.89 8.32 -7.87
C ASN A 216 18.35 7.20 -8.76
N SER A 217 19.27 6.47 -9.39
CA SER A 217 18.92 5.34 -10.25
C SER A 217 18.58 4.10 -9.42
N LEU A 218 17.68 3.29 -9.95
CA LEU A 218 17.17 2.08 -9.32
C LEU A 218 17.87 0.84 -9.89
N SER A 219 17.96 -0.22 -9.08
CA SER A 219 18.34 -1.55 -9.54
C SER A 219 17.28 -2.14 -10.46
N GLU A 220 17.64 -3.23 -11.15
CA GLU A 220 16.64 -4.07 -11.81
C GLU A 220 15.63 -4.63 -10.78
N PRO A 221 14.37 -4.86 -11.17
CA PRO A 221 13.39 -5.50 -10.30
C PRO A 221 13.80 -6.93 -9.96
N ILE A 222 13.82 -7.24 -8.67
CA ILE A 222 14.15 -8.55 -8.13
C ILE A 222 12.93 -9.07 -7.37
N GLU A 223 12.64 -10.36 -7.50
CA GLU A 223 11.57 -11.02 -6.78
C GLU A 223 11.88 -11.10 -5.28
N PHE A 224 10.92 -10.72 -4.45
CA PHE A 224 11.02 -10.73 -3.00
C PHE A 224 9.83 -11.47 -2.40
N ASN A 225 10.11 -12.58 -1.70
CA ASN A 225 9.07 -13.37 -1.05
C ASN A 225 8.48 -12.59 0.14
N LEU A 226 7.16 -12.56 0.22
CA LEU A 226 6.43 -11.77 1.22
C LEU A 226 6.17 -12.54 2.53
N MET A 227 6.52 -13.82 2.61
CA MET A 227 6.34 -14.63 3.80
C MET A 227 7.39 -14.30 4.86
N PHE A 228 6.95 -14.25 6.13
CA PHE A 228 7.86 -14.16 7.26
C PHE A 228 8.47 -15.53 7.54
N GLU A 229 9.77 -15.67 7.28
CA GLU A 229 10.50 -16.89 7.64
C GLU A 229 10.74 -16.98 9.15
N SER A 230 10.61 -18.19 9.69
CA SER A 230 10.92 -18.48 11.09
C SER A 230 11.60 -19.84 11.26
N SER A 231 12.15 -20.08 12.44
CA SER A 231 12.74 -21.36 12.82
C SER A 231 11.92 -22.00 13.94
N ILE A 232 11.41 -23.20 13.69
CA ILE A 232 10.58 -23.93 14.65
C ILE A 232 11.49 -24.81 15.52
N GLY A 233 11.50 -24.50 16.82
CA GLY A 233 12.29 -25.20 17.82
C GLY A 233 13.73 -24.69 17.95
N PRO A 234 14.45 -25.11 19.00
CA PRO A 234 15.73 -24.53 19.39
C PRO A 234 16.89 -24.88 18.44
N THR A 235 16.73 -25.93 17.64
CA THR A 235 17.75 -26.42 16.70
C THR A 235 17.66 -25.76 15.33
N GLY A 236 16.53 -25.14 14.99
CA GLY A 236 16.27 -24.54 13.68
C GLY A 236 16.19 -25.54 12.52
N TYR A 237 16.14 -26.85 12.80
CA TYR A 237 16.05 -27.87 11.74
C TYR A 237 14.73 -27.78 10.97
N LEU A 238 13.64 -27.41 11.64
CA LEU A 238 12.34 -27.25 11.01
C LEU A 238 12.15 -25.76 10.66
N LYS A 239 12.12 -25.46 9.37
CA LYS A 239 11.80 -24.12 8.86
C LYS A 239 10.29 -23.90 8.86
N GLY A 240 9.87 -22.72 9.26
CA GLY A 240 8.48 -22.26 9.18
C GLY A 240 8.37 -20.88 8.57
#